data_AF-A0A2H1G4Y3-F1
#
_entry.id   AF-A0A2H1G4Y3-F1
#
_cell.length_a   1.000
_cell.length_b   1.000
_cell.length_c   1.000
_cell.angle_alpha   90.00
_cell.angle_beta   90.00
_cell.angle_gamma   90.00
#
_symmetry.space_group_name_H-M   'P 1'
#
loop_
_entity.id
_entity.type
_entity.pdbx_description
1 polymer ?
#
loop_
_entity_poly.entity_id
_entity_poly.type
_entity_poly.pdbx_seq_one_letter_code
_entity_poly.pdbx_strand_id
1 'polypeptide(L)'
;MSKYNERIDKHKHSPKDDCTTAIYSTFQSTVPYLSNGISPDFIMATGLPAGWEVRHSNSKNLPYYFNPSNKESRWEPPAGTDSETLKHYMGQYHTANLRPDGAAQANLEGKIRCAHLLVKHKGSRRPSSWREADITRSKDDASNIIRGYESKIKNGETSLGDLAVTESDCSSARKRGDLGFFGKGDMQAEFEQASFALQPGEVSKIIETQSGLHIIERLE
;
A
#
# COMPACT_ATOMS: atom_id res chain seq x y z
N MET A 1 -26.67 50.13 -16.21
CA MET A 1 -27.03 50.97 -15.05
C MET A 1 -27.33 50.01 -13.90
N SER A 2 -26.71 50.03 -12.71
CA SER A 2 -26.30 51.13 -11.80
C SER A 2 -27.41 51.62 -10.85
N LYS A 3 -27.25 51.27 -9.56
CA LYS A 3 -27.79 51.82 -8.28
C LYS A 3 -27.44 50.78 -7.19
N TYR A 4 -26.49 50.91 -6.26
CA TYR A 4 -25.99 51.99 -5.37
C TYR A 4 -26.71 52.05 -4.00
N ASN A 5 -26.04 51.46 -2.99
CA ASN A 5 -25.98 51.82 -1.55
C ASN A 5 -27.29 51.74 -0.70
N GLU A 6 -27.28 51.77 0.65
CA GLU A 6 -26.26 52.21 1.63
C GLU A 6 -26.28 51.48 3.01
N ARG A 7 -25.37 51.87 3.93
CA ARG A 7 -25.14 51.41 5.32
C ARG A 7 -26.30 51.72 6.30
N ILE A 8 -26.28 51.09 7.49
CA ILE A 8 -26.32 51.79 8.80
C ILE A 8 -25.51 51.00 9.87
N ASP A 9 -24.78 51.73 10.73
CA ASP A 9 -24.00 51.26 11.89
C ASP A 9 -24.66 51.69 13.22
N LYS A 10 -24.93 50.76 14.16
CA LYS A 10 -25.19 50.97 15.63
C LYS A 10 -24.93 49.63 16.36
N HIS A 11 -23.94 49.38 17.22
CA HIS A 11 -23.14 50.19 18.17
C HIS A 11 -23.88 50.51 19.50
N LYS A 12 -23.75 49.64 20.54
CA LYS A 12 -23.31 49.98 21.94
C LYS A 12 -23.57 48.91 23.05
N HIS A 13 -22.69 48.96 24.05
CA HIS A 13 -22.83 48.65 25.50
C HIS A 13 -22.93 47.19 26.04
N SER A 14 -21.79 46.74 26.57
CA SER A 14 -21.63 46.18 27.94
C SER A 14 -21.45 47.36 28.95
N PRO A 15 -21.27 47.23 30.30
CA PRO A 15 -21.00 46.03 31.12
C PRO A 15 -21.64 46.01 32.56
N LYS A 16 -21.15 45.09 33.43
CA LYS A 16 -21.18 45.10 34.93
C LYS A 16 -22.48 44.68 35.64
N ASP A 17 -22.48 44.13 36.87
CA ASP A 17 -21.47 43.47 37.75
C ASP A 17 -22.22 42.66 38.86
N ASP A 18 -21.53 42.11 39.87
CA ASP A 18 -22.03 41.60 41.18
C ASP A 18 -22.81 40.25 41.22
N CYS A 19 -22.84 39.45 42.29
CA CYS A 19 -21.99 39.40 43.50
C CYS A 19 -21.78 37.92 43.97
N THR A 20 -21.84 37.61 45.27
CA THR A 20 -21.14 36.45 45.90
C THR A 20 -21.98 35.78 47.02
N THR A 21 -21.59 34.70 47.74
CA THR A 21 -20.26 34.10 48.01
C THR A 21 -20.29 32.62 48.46
N ALA A 22 -19.08 32.03 48.56
CA ALA A 22 -18.60 30.86 49.34
C ALA A 22 -19.46 29.58 49.56
N ILE A 23 -18.81 28.41 49.40
CA ILE A 23 -18.30 27.60 50.54
C ILE A 23 -17.05 26.79 50.13
N TYR A 24 -16.11 26.64 51.07
CA TYR A 24 -14.98 25.71 50.93
C TYR A 24 -15.39 24.29 51.37
N SER A 25 -14.94 23.26 50.66
CA SER A 25 -14.93 21.88 51.15
C SER A 25 -13.71 21.14 50.60
N THR A 26 -12.68 21.01 51.42
CA THR A 26 -11.45 20.30 51.06
C THR A 26 -11.64 18.81 51.24
N PHE A 27 -11.59 18.03 50.16
CA PHE A 27 -11.43 16.58 50.24
C PHE A 27 -10.20 16.13 49.46
N GLN A 28 -9.10 15.88 50.18
CA GLN A 28 -7.92 15.23 49.65
C GLN A 28 -8.22 13.73 49.47
N SER A 29 -8.53 13.32 48.23
CA SER A 29 -8.52 11.91 47.86
C SER A 29 -7.10 11.54 47.40
N THR A 30 -6.33 10.90 48.28
CA THR A 30 -4.95 10.50 47.99
C THR A 30 -4.92 9.31 47.03
N VAL A 31 -4.60 9.56 45.76
CA VAL A 31 -4.27 8.48 44.82
C VAL A 31 -3.00 7.75 45.27
N PRO A 32 -3.00 6.40 45.38
CA PRO A 32 -1.84 5.66 45.85
C PRO A 32 -0.74 5.63 44.78
N TYR A 33 0.47 6.04 45.15
CA TYR A 33 1.65 6.01 44.30
C TYR A 33 2.15 4.58 44.14
N LEU A 34 1.91 3.95 42.98
CA LEU A 34 2.55 2.70 42.61
C LEU A 34 3.96 3.00 42.07
N SER A 35 4.96 2.28 42.58
CA SER A 35 6.38 2.65 42.58
C SER A 35 7.12 2.57 41.23
N ASN A 36 6.41 2.45 40.11
CA ASN A 36 6.99 2.19 38.80
C ASN A 36 6.73 3.41 37.90
N GLY A 37 7.69 4.33 37.85
CA GLY A 37 7.53 5.66 37.24
C GLY A 37 7.34 5.66 35.72
N ILE A 38 6.09 5.61 35.28
CA ILE A 38 5.64 5.91 33.91
C ILE A 38 4.49 6.92 34.02
N SER A 39 4.57 8.04 33.29
CA SER A 39 3.53 9.08 33.30
C SER A 39 2.21 8.57 32.72
N PRO A 40 1.05 9.04 33.23
CA PRO A 40 -0.27 8.56 32.78
C PRO A 40 -0.60 8.92 31.32
N ASP A 41 0.09 9.89 30.73
CA ASP A 41 -0.17 10.43 29.39
C ASP A 41 0.28 9.50 28.23
N PHE A 42 0.69 8.26 28.51
CA PHE A 42 1.15 7.30 27.50
C PHE A 42 0.37 5.98 27.46
N ILE A 43 -0.96 6.05 27.65
CA ILE A 43 -1.88 5.05 27.08
C ILE A 43 -2.25 5.52 25.68
N MET A 44 -1.65 4.91 24.65
CA MET A 44 -1.95 5.23 23.25
C MET A 44 -3.42 4.94 22.94
N ALA A 45 -4.23 5.99 22.83
CA ALA A 45 -5.66 5.87 22.60
C ALA A 45 -5.95 5.24 21.23
N THR A 46 -6.72 4.16 21.21
CA THR A 46 -6.99 3.37 19.99
C THR A 46 -8.07 3.99 19.10
N GLY A 47 -8.71 5.09 19.55
CA GLY A 47 -9.93 5.64 18.96
C GLY A 47 -11.20 4.81 19.21
N LEU A 48 -11.09 3.63 19.83
CA LEU A 48 -12.23 2.75 20.10
C LEU A 48 -12.93 3.09 21.43
N PRO A 49 -14.26 2.87 21.52
CA PRO A 49 -14.98 2.93 22.78
C PRO A 49 -14.49 1.88 23.78
N ALA A 50 -14.59 2.19 25.07
CA ALA A 50 -14.06 1.34 26.15
C ALA A 50 -14.59 -0.12 26.08
N GLY A 51 -13.69 -1.08 26.27
CA GLY A 51 -14.00 -2.51 26.16
C GLY A 51 -13.87 -3.09 24.75
N TRP A 52 -13.49 -2.30 23.75
CA TRP A 52 -13.17 -2.77 22.40
C TRP A 52 -11.67 -2.74 22.11
N GLU A 53 -11.18 -3.78 21.44
CA GLU A 53 -9.78 -3.94 21.04
C GLU A 53 -9.65 -4.39 19.57
N VAL A 54 -8.51 -4.09 18.96
CA VAL A 54 -8.17 -4.55 17.60
C VAL A 54 -7.52 -5.93 17.68
N ARG A 55 -8.02 -6.89 16.89
CA ARG A 55 -7.46 -8.24 16.74
C ARG A 55 -7.21 -8.56 15.29
N HIS A 56 -6.31 -9.50 15.01
CA HIS A 56 -6.04 -9.99 13.66
C HIS A 56 -6.66 -11.37 13.43
N SER A 57 -7.19 -11.58 12.22
CA SER A 57 -7.85 -12.83 11.83
C SER A 57 -6.85 -13.89 11.34
N ASN A 58 -6.80 -15.06 12.00
CA ASN A 58 -5.81 -16.12 11.77
C ASN A 58 -5.62 -16.55 10.30
N SER A 59 -6.65 -16.41 9.45
CA SER A 59 -6.65 -16.87 8.05
C SER A 59 -6.33 -15.80 7.00
N LYS A 60 -6.35 -14.51 7.38
CA LYS A 60 -6.14 -13.39 6.44
C LYS A 60 -5.22 -12.28 6.98
N ASN A 61 -4.87 -12.32 8.27
CA ASN A 61 -4.24 -11.23 9.00
C ASN A 61 -4.93 -9.86 8.81
N LEU A 62 -6.25 -9.85 8.61
CA LEU A 62 -7.04 -8.61 8.58
C LEU A 62 -7.41 -8.19 10.01
N PRO A 63 -7.31 -6.89 10.35
CA PRO A 63 -7.81 -6.36 11.60
C PRO A 63 -9.34 -6.48 11.68
N TYR A 64 -9.85 -6.78 12.87
CA TYR A 64 -11.25 -6.74 13.25
C TYR A 64 -11.39 -6.22 14.68
N TYR A 65 -12.55 -5.71 15.03
CA TYR A 65 -12.84 -5.20 16.37
C TYR A 65 -13.48 -6.30 17.20
N PHE A 66 -12.96 -6.50 18.40
CA PHE A 66 -13.42 -7.51 19.35
C PHE A 66 -13.77 -6.86 20.68
N ASN A 67 -14.82 -7.35 21.33
CA ASN A 67 -15.18 -6.96 22.69
C ASN A 67 -15.03 -8.17 23.64
N PRO A 68 -14.01 -8.20 24.52
CA PRO A 68 -13.78 -9.32 25.42
C PRO A 68 -14.90 -9.57 26.44
N SER A 69 -15.79 -8.62 26.70
CA SER A 69 -16.87 -8.76 27.70
C SER A 69 -18.05 -9.59 27.19
N ASN A 70 -18.53 -9.31 25.97
CA ASN A 70 -19.67 -10.00 25.33
C ASN A 70 -19.26 -11.00 24.24
N LYS A 71 -17.96 -11.05 23.89
CA LYS A 71 -17.36 -11.85 22.78
C LYS A 71 -17.82 -11.43 21.37
N GLU A 72 -18.40 -10.25 21.21
CA GLU A 72 -18.77 -9.72 19.88
C GLU A 72 -17.51 -9.50 19.04
N SER A 73 -17.62 -9.82 17.73
CA SER A 73 -16.57 -9.61 16.72
C SER A 73 -17.20 -8.93 15.51
N ARG A 74 -16.57 -7.87 14.99
CA ARG A 74 -17.08 -7.10 13.84
C ARG A 74 -15.96 -6.54 12.96
N TRP A 75 -16.26 -6.35 11.68
CA TRP A 75 -15.31 -5.80 10.70
C TRP A 75 -15.41 -4.28 10.58
N GLU A 76 -16.58 -3.72 10.84
CA GLU A 76 -16.85 -2.27 10.87
C GLU A 76 -16.66 -1.74 12.29
N PRO A 77 -16.09 -0.53 12.47
CA PRO A 77 -15.87 0.04 13.81
C PRO A 77 -17.15 0.12 14.65
N PRO A 78 -17.09 -0.13 15.97
CA PRO A 78 -18.23 -0.03 16.86
C PRO A 78 -18.74 1.42 16.98
N ALA A 79 -20.02 1.59 17.31
CA ALA A 79 -20.62 2.91 17.53
C ALA A 79 -19.92 3.64 18.69
N GLY A 80 -19.65 4.94 18.51
CA GLY A 80 -18.87 5.74 19.47
C GLY A 80 -17.35 5.71 19.25
N THR A 81 -16.88 5.10 18.15
CA THR A 81 -15.48 5.24 17.70
C THR A 81 -15.16 6.66 17.26
N ASP A 82 -14.00 7.19 17.68
CA ASP A 82 -13.38 8.37 17.07
C ASP A 82 -12.63 7.93 15.80
N SER A 83 -13.18 8.27 14.64
CA SER A 83 -12.66 7.88 13.33
C SER A 83 -11.27 8.46 13.03
N GLU A 84 -10.90 9.65 13.51
CA GLU A 84 -9.59 10.23 13.20
C GLU A 84 -8.51 9.70 14.14
N THR A 85 -8.80 9.55 15.43
CA THR A 85 -7.87 8.87 16.36
C THR A 85 -7.70 7.40 15.98
N LEU A 86 -8.77 6.67 15.60
CA LEU A 86 -8.67 5.30 15.11
C LEU A 86 -7.85 5.22 13.82
N LYS A 87 -8.05 6.15 12.88
CA LYS A 87 -7.29 6.24 11.62
C LYS A 87 -5.81 6.54 11.87
N HIS A 88 -5.46 7.34 12.87
CA HIS A 88 -4.06 7.56 13.26
C HIS A 88 -3.47 6.32 13.97
N TYR A 89 -4.20 5.72 14.91
CA TYR A 89 -3.78 4.52 15.62
C TYR A 89 -3.57 3.32 14.67
N MET A 90 -4.51 3.10 13.75
CA MET A 90 -4.32 2.18 12.63
C MET A 90 -3.13 2.60 11.79
N GLY A 91 -3.06 3.88 11.39
CA GLY A 91 -1.97 4.52 10.63
C GLY A 91 -0.56 4.44 11.24
N GLN A 92 -0.45 4.02 12.51
CA GLN A 92 0.80 3.95 13.27
C GLN A 92 1.15 2.52 13.71
N TYR A 93 0.15 1.68 14.01
CA TYR A 93 0.35 0.36 14.61
C TYR A 93 -0.17 -0.83 13.78
N HIS A 94 -1.09 -0.57 12.84
CA HIS A 94 -1.77 -1.63 12.06
C HIS A 94 -1.69 -1.42 10.54
N THR A 95 -1.26 -0.25 10.06
CA THR A 95 -0.90 -0.01 8.65
C THR A 95 0.53 -0.44 8.37
N ALA A 96 0.78 -1.73 8.53
CA ALA A 96 1.14 -2.44 7.33
C ALA A 96 -0.16 -2.63 6.51
N ASN A 97 -0.38 -1.73 5.54
CA ASN A 97 -1.08 -2.03 4.28
C ASN A 97 -2.62 -2.11 4.28
N LEU A 98 -3.29 -0.96 4.15
CA LEU A 98 -4.69 -0.90 3.70
C LEU A 98 -4.81 -0.03 2.45
N ARG A 99 -5.16 -0.65 1.32
CA ARG A 99 -5.85 0.03 0.22
C ARG A 99 -7.35 0.13 0.55
N PRO A 100 -8.12 1.06 -0.06
CA PRO A 100 -9.54 1.28 0.27
C PRO A 100 -10.49 0.08 0.01
N ASP A 101 -9.99 -0.98 -0.62
CA ASP A 101 -10.72 -2.20 -1.00
C ASP A 101 -10.58 -3.37 -0.01
N GLY A 102 -9.82 -3.21 1.08
CA GLY A 102 -9.79 -4.16 2.20
C GLY A 102 -9.08 -5.49 1.92
N ALA A 103 -8.29 -5.57 0.84
CA ALA A 103 -7.47 -6.75 0.56
C ALA A 103 -6.23 -6.80 1.48
N ALA A 104 -6.03 -7.93 2.17
CA ALA A 104 -4.86 -8.14 3.01
C ALA A 104 -3.57 -8.20 2.18
N GLN A 105 -2.60 -7.36 2.50
CA GLN A 105 -1.29 -7.40 1.87
C GLN A 105 -0.37 -8.36 2.65
N ALA A 106 0.32 -9.24 1.93
CA ALA A 106 1.31 -10.15 2.51
C ALA A 106 2.47 -9.37 3.16
N ASN A 107 3.28 -10.05 3.99
CA ASN A 107 4.59 -9.50 4.36
C ASN A 107 5.42 -9.28 3.07
N LEU A 108 5.83 -8.03 2.86
CA LEU A 108 6.64 -7.56 1.73
C LEU A 108 8.09 -7.27 2.13
N GLU A 109 8.48 -7.48 3.39
CA GLU A 109 9.85 -7.32 3.85
C GLU A 109 10.79 -8.20 3.01
N GLY A 110 11.82 -7.57 2.42
CA GLY A 110 12.76 -8.23 1.51
C GLY A 110 12.21 -8.59 0.12
N LYS A 111 10.99 -8.16 -0.24
CA LYS A 111 10.39 -8.36 -1.57
C LYS A 111 10.46 -7.11 -2.42
N ILE A 112 10.44 -7.32 -3.74
CA ILE A 112 10.38 -6.28 -4.77
C ILE A 112 9.20 -6.56 -5.70
N ARG A 113 8.78 -5.57 -6.48
CA ARG A 113 7.75 -5.72 -7.51
C ARG A 113 8.32 -5.35 -8.87
N CYS A 114 8.11 -6.20 -9.88
CA CYS A 114 8.57 -5.93 -11.24
C CYS A 114 7.50 -6.22 -12.28
N ALA A 115 7.52 -5.45 -13.36
CA ALA A 115 6.94 -5.83 -14.64
C ALA A 115 8.01 -6.44 -15.55
N HIS A 116 7.60 -7.25 -16.53
CA HIS A 116 8.52 -7.73 -17.56
C HIS A 116 7.88 -7.86 -18.95
N LEU A 117 8.73 -7.81 -19.98
CA LEU A 117 8.40 -8.19 -21.35
C LEU A 117 9.24 -9.42 -21.70
N LEU A 118 8.58 -10.54 -21.99
CA LEU A 118 9.21 -11.81 -22.36
C LEU A 118 9.05 -12.08 -23.87
N VAL A 119 10.15 -12.36 -24.57
CA VAL A 119 10.16 -12.89 -25.94
C VAL A 119 10.74 -14.30 -25.94
N LYS A 120 9.95 -15.26 -26.45
CA LYS A 120 10.37 -16.66 -26.55
C LYS A 120 11.02 -17.01 -27.88
N HIS A 121 11.68 -18.17 -27.89
CA HIS A 121 12.28 -18.81 -29.05
C HIS A 121 12.10 -20.34 -28.94
N LYS A 122 12.39 -21.08 -30.00
CA LYS A 122 12.31 -22.55 -30.07
C LYS A 122 13.14 -23.32 -29.01
N GLY A 123 14.04 -22.64 -28.30
CA GLY A 123 14.86 -23.20 -27.22
C GLY A 123 14.37 -22.84 -25.80
N SER A 124 13.30 -22.05 -25.67
CA SER A 124 12.71 -21.72 -24.37
C SER A 124 11.96 -22.94 -23.81
N ARG A 125 12.06 -23.20 -22.49
CA ARG A 125 11.53 -24.37 -21.75
C ARG A 125 10.07 -24.72 -22.01
N ARG A 126 9.26 -23.75 -22.45
CA ARG A 126 7.93 -23.98 -23.03
C ARG A 126 7.74 -23.03 -24.21
N PRO A 127 8.00 -23.45 -25.46
CA PRO A 127 7.97 -22.60 -26.65
C PRO A 127 6.53 -22.41 -27.15
N SER A 128 5.68 -21.86 -26.29
CA SER A 128 4.30 -21.49 -26.61
C SER A 128 3.82 -20.36 -25.71
N SER A 129 2.89 -19.53 -26.19
CA SER A 129 2.32 -18.41 -25.44
C SER A 129 0.82 -18.30 -25.66
N TRP A 130 0.21 -17.19 -25.22
CA TRP A 130 -1.17 -16.84 -25.56
C TRP A 130 -1.28 -16.18 -26.95
N ARG A 131 -0.14 -15.79 -27.55
CA ARG A 131 -0.03 -15.17 -28.88
C ARG A 131 0.20 -16.22 -29.97
N GLU A 132 1.05 -17.21 -29.68
CA GLU A 132 1.58 -18.17 -30.64
C GLU A 132 1.65 -19.56 -30.00
N ALA A 133 0.94 -20.53 -30.59
CA ALA A 133 0.75 -21.85 -29.99
C ALA A 133 1.99 -22.77 -30.07
N ASP A 134 2.83 -22.56 -31.09
CA ASP A 134 4.12 -23.24 -31.30
C ASP A 134 5.15 -22.20 -31.77
N ILE A 135 6.16 -21.93 -30.94
CA ILE A 135 7.11 -20.83 -31.13
C ILE A 135 8.40 -21.35 -31.77
N THR A 136 8.43 -21.27 -33.10
CA THR A 136 9.50 -21.84 -33.94
C THR A 136 10.68 -20.90 -34.19
N ARG A 137 10.52 -19.59 -33.91
CA ARG A 137 11.54 -18.54 -34.14
C ARG A 137 12.86 -18.83 -33.41
N SER A 138 14.00 -18.42 -33.98
CA SER A 138 15.31 -18.67 -33.38
C SER A 138 15.59 -17.76 -32.18
N LYS A 139 16.66 -18.07 -31.43
CA LYS A 139 17.15 -17.21 -30.34
C LYS A 139 17.63 -15.85 -30.87
N ASP A 140 18.20 -15.82 -32.06
CA ASP A 140 18.73 -14.60 -32.67
C ASP A 140 17.60 -13.71 -33.19
N ASP A 141 16.54 -14.31 -33.75
CA ASP A 141 15.30 -13.60 -34.09
C ASP A 141 14.68 -12.97 -32.85
N ALA A 142 14.51 -13.76 -31.78
CA ALA A 142 14.01 -13.27 -30.49
C ALA A 142 14.91 -12.17 -29.89
N SER A 143 16.24 -12.27 -30.08
CA SER A 143 17.20 -11.25 -29.65
C SER A 143 17.05 -9.94 -30.43
N ASN A 144 16.82 -10.02 -31.74
CA ASN A 144 16.61 -8.85 -32.58
C ASN A 144 15.25 -8.19 -32.31
N ILE A 145 14.20 -8.99 -32.12
CA ILE A 145 12.87 -8.54 -31.68
C ILE A 145 12.96 -7.78 -30.35
N ILE A 146 13.58 -8.38 -29.33
CA ILE A 146 13.64 -7.76 -27.99
C ILE A 146 14.60 -6.55 -27.91
N ARG A 147 15.64 -6.48 -28.75
CA ARG A 147 16.45 -5.25 -28.95
C ARG A 147 15.63 -4.11 -29.55
N GLY A 148 14.71 -4.42 -30.46
CA GLY A 148 13.76 -3.46 -31.00
C GLY A 148 12.83 -2.90 -29.92
N TYR A 149 12.33 -3.76 -29.04
CA TYR A 149 11.53 -3.36 -27.87
C TYR A 149 12.34 -2.54 -26.85
N GLU A 150 13.57 -2.97 -26.52
CA GLU A 150 14.49 -2.28 -25.61
C GLU A 150 14.80 -0.86 -26.10
N SER A 151 15.02 -0.69 -27.41
CA SER A 151 15.26 0.63 -28.04
C SER A 151 14.06 1.55 -27.85
N LYS A 152 12.84 1.08 -28.16
CA LYS A 152 11.61 1.88 -28.03
C LYS A 152 11.36 2.35 -26.59
N ILE A 153 11.61 1.48 -25.62
CA ILE A 153 11.46 1.80 -24.20
C ILE A 153 12.49 2.85 -23.77
N LYS A 154 13.77 2.68 -24.13
CA LYS A 154 14.85 3.63 -23.79
C LYS A 154 14.70 4.99 -24.50
N ASN A 155 14.11 5.02 -25.69
CA ASN A 155 13.79 6.24 -26.42
C ASN A 155 12.55 6.97 -25.87
N GLY A 156 11.77 6.36 -24.97
CA GLY A 156 10.50 6.90 -24.49
C GLY A 156 9.35 6.83 -25.51
N GLU A 157 9.48 6.03 -26.57
CA GLU A 157 8.43 5.84 -27.59
C GLU A 157 7.21 5.10 -27.02
N THR A 158 7.41 4.27 -26.00
CA THR A 158 6.35 3.52 -25.29
C THR A 158 6.86 3.02 -23.94
N SER A 159 5.97 2.73 -22.98
CA SER A 159 6.37 2.07 -21.73
C SER A 159 6.55 0.57 -21.93
N LEU A 160 7.38 -0.06 -21.09
CA LEU A 160 7.48 -1.53 -21.05
C LEU A 160 6.12 -2.16 -20.79
N GLY A 161 5.32 -1.56 -19.90
CA GLY A 161 3.99 -2.04 -19.55
C GLY A 161 2.98 -2.00 -20.70
N ASP A 162 3.01 -1.00 -21.57
CA ASP A 162 2.17 -0.94 -22.77
C ASP A 162 2.58 -2.03 -23.78
N LEU A 163 3.87 -2.08 -24.09
CA LEU A 163 4.43 -3.01 -25.07
C LEU A 163 4.29 -4.47 -24.60
N ALA A 164 4.34 -4.73 -23.30
CA ALA A 164 4.10 -6.05 -22.72
C ALA A 164 2.66 -6.55 -22.92
N VAL A 165 1.65 -5.69 -23.11
CA VAL A 165 0.27 -6.10 -23.38
C VAL A 165 0.15 -6.79 -24.75
N THR A 166 0.79 -6.23 -25.79
CA THR A 166 0.66 -6.76 -27.15
C THR A 166 1.77 -7.75 -27.52
N GLU A 167 2.97 -7.61 -26.94
CA GLU A 167 4.17 -8.33 -27.39
C GLU A 167 4.64 -9.49 -26.48
N SER A 168 4.33 -9.45 -25.17
CA SER A 168 4.92 -10.40 -24.22
C SER A 168 4.34 -11.82 -24.36
N ASP A 169 5.21 -12.81 -24.56
CA ASP A 169 4.86 -14.25 -24.54
C ASP A 169 4.53 -14.79 -23.12
N CYS A 170 4.55 -13.93 -22.10
CA CYS A 170 4.12 -14.27 -20.74
C CYS A 170 2.63 -13.97 -20.51
N SER A 171 1.99 -14.73 -19.62
CA SER A 171 0.60 -14.48 -19.20
C SER A 171 0.46 -13.27 -18.26
N SER A 172 1.55 -12.58 -17.92
CA SER A 172 1.55 -11.26 -17.29
C SER A 172 1.18 -10.12 -18.25
N ALA A 173 1.15 -10.35 -19.57
CA ALA A 173 0.73 -9.37 -20.58
C ALA A 173 -0.61 -8.67 -20.23
N ARG A 174 -1.62 -9.45 -19.81
CA ARG A 174 -2.93 -8.97 -19.32
C ARG A 174 -2.89 -8.07 -18.08
N LYS A 175 -1.73 -7.92 -17.44
CA LYS A 175 -1.44 -7.02 -16.31
C LYS A 175 -0.34 -6.00 -16.65
N ARG A 176 -0.13 -5.65 -17.93
CA ARG A 176 0.97 -4.77 -18.37
C ARG A 176 2.36 -5.31 -17.96
N GLY A 177 2.53 -6.64 -18.00
CA GLY A 177 3.76 -7.31 -17.60
C GLY A 177 3.97 -7.49 -16.09
N ASP A 178 3.15 -6.90 -15.21
CA ASP A 178 3.27 -6.97 -13.74
C ASP A 178 3.21 -8.41 -13.21
N LEU A 179 4.26 -8.79 -12.48
CA LEU A 179 4.40 -10.08 -11.81
C LEU A 179 3.87 -10.06 -10.37
N GLY A 180 3.63 -8.87 -9.80
CA GLY A 180 3.39 -8.70 -8.37
C GLY A 180 4.68 -8.74 -7.55
N PHE A 181 4.54 -8.82 -6.22
CA PHE A 181 5.67 -8.86 -5.30
C PHE A 181 6.26 -10.27 -5.21
N PHE A 182 7.59 -10.37 -5.28
CA PHE A 182 8.34 -11.62 -5.09
C PHE A 182 9.59 -11.39 -4.24
N GLY A 183 9.99 -12.42 -3.50
CA GLY A 183 11.22 -12.48 -2.73
C GLY A 183 12.33 -13.25 -3.45
N LYS A 184 13.37 -13.61 -2.69
CA LYS A 184 14.45 -14.47 -3.20
C LYS A 184 14.03 -15.93 -3.19
N GLY A 185 14.34 -16.66 -4.26
CA GLY A 185 13.93 -18.04 -4.52
C GLY A 185 12.62 -18.19 -5.29
N ASP A 186 11.85 -17.11 -5.48
CA ASP A 186 10.56 -17.14 -6.20
C ASP A 186 10.72 -17.16 -7.74
N MET A 187 11.89 -16.78 -8.27
CA MET A 187 12.14 -16.58 -9.70
C MET A 187 13.36 -17.39 -10.20
N GLN A 188 13.56 -17.43 -11.52
CA GLN A 188 14.81 -17.97 -12.09
C GLN A 188 15.98 -17.06 -11.70
N ALA A 189 17.14 -17.65 -11.36
CA ALA A 189 18.25 -16.94 -10.72
C ALA A 189 18.76 -15.72 -11.52
N GLU A 190 18.80 -15.81 -12.84
CA GLU A 190 19.25 -14.73 -13.73
C GLU A 190 18.25 -13.56 -13.75
N PHE A 191 16.96 -13.87 -13.67
CA PHE A 191 15.88 -12.89 -13.57
C PHE A 191 15.86 -12.23 -12.18
N GLU A 192 16.02 -13.03 -11.12
CA GLU A 192 16.09 -12.54 -9.75
C GLU A 192 17.29 -11.60 -9.55
N GLN A 193 18.49 -12.04 -9.91
CA GLN A 193 19.72 -11.26 -9.77
C GLN A 193 19.63 -9.92 -10.52
N ALA A 194 19.03 -9.90 -11.70
CA ALA A 194 18.76 -8.67 -12.43
C ALA A 194 17.73 -7.79 -11.70
N SER A 195 16.58 -8.36 -11.30
CA SER A 195 15.48 -7.63 -10.66
C SER A 195 15.90 -6.95 -9.35
N PHE A 196 16.64 -7.67 -8.49
CA PHE A 196 17.14 -7.14 -7.21
C PHE A 196 18.32 -6.17 -7.35
N ALA A 197 18.94 -6.08 -8.53
CA ALA A 197 19.98 -5.08 -8.82
C ALA A 197 19.41 -3.74 -9.31
N LEU A 198 18.16 -3.71 -9.79
CA LEU A 198 17.47 -2.49 -10.23
C LEU A 198 17.04 -1.62 -9.05
N GLN A 199 17.05 -0.31 -9.27
CA GLN A 199 16.32 0.66 -8.44
C GLN A 199 14.85 0.76 -8.89
N PRO A 200 13.90 1.21 -8.03
CA PRO A 200 12.54 1.48 -8.46
C PRO A 200 12.49 2.53 -9.58
N GLY A 201 11.74 2.25 -10.64
CA GLY A 201 11.71 3.01 -11.89
C GLY A 201 12.81 2.64 -12.91
N GLU A 202 13.75 1.75 -12.58
CA GLU A 202 14.82 1.34 -13.48
C GLU A 202 14.40 0.17 -14.40
N VAL A 203 14.86 0.23 -15.66
CA VAL A 203 14.63 -0.80 -16.68
C VAL A 203 15.95 -1.52 -16.99
N SER A 204 15.93 -2.85 -16.94
CA SER A 204 17.12 -3.68 -17.18
C SER A 204 17.60 -3.67 -18.63
N LYS A 205 18.87 -4.04 -18.81
CA LYS A 205 19.33 -4.66 -20.06
C LYS A 205 18.55 -5.96 -20.35
N ILE A 206 18.64 -6.48 -21.56
CA ILE A 206 18.11 -7.81 -21.91
C ILE A 206 18.72 -8.90 -21.00
N ILE A 207 17.87 -9.71 -20.35
CA ILE A 207 18.22 -10.84 -19.49
C ILE A 207 17.76 -12.13 -20.15
N GLU A 208 18.61 -13.17 -20.18
CA GLU A 208 18.25 -14.50 -20.66
C GLU A 208 17.94 -15.43 -19.49
N THR A 209 16.90 -16.26 -19.64
CA THR A 209 16.59 -17.38 -18.74
C THR A 209 16.18 -18.60 -19.56
N GLN A 210 15.99 -19.76 -18.91
CA GLN A 210 15.37 -20.93 -19.56
C GLN A 210 13.99 -20.62 -20.17
N SER A 211 13.28 -19.57 -19.71
CA SER A 211 11.97 -19.20 -20.22
C SER A 211 11.99 -18.33 -21.47
N GLY A 212 13.15 -17.80 -21.88
CA GLY A 212 13.33 -16.89 -23.02
C GLY A 212 14.13 -15.64 -22.66
N LEU A 213 13.98 -14.59 -23.46
CA LEU A 213 14.63 -13.29 -23.26
C LEU A 213 13.66 -12.31 -22.59
N HIS A 214 14.16 -11.53 -21.64
CA HIS A 214 13.37 -10.61 -20.81
C HIS A 214 13.94 -9.19 -20.83
N ILE A 215 13.06 -8.20 -20.81
CA ILE A 215 13.33 -6.87 -20.25
C ILE A 215 12.54 -6.77 -18.95
N ILE A 216 13.13 -6.21 -17.89
CA ILE A 216 12.53 -6.11 -16.56
C ILE A 216 12.44 -4.63 -16.18
N GLU A 217 11.32 -4.20 -15.61
CA GLU A 217 11.16 -2.89 -14.98
C GLU A 217 10.84 -3.11 -13.51
N ARG A 218 11.63 -2.53 -12.59
CA ARG A 218 11.30 -2.58 -11.16
C ARG A 218 10.34 -1.45 -10.82
N LEU A 219 9.18 -1.80 -10.29
CA LEU A 219 8.12 -0.87 -9.89
C LEU A 219 8.29 -0.43 -8.44
N GLU A 220 8.66 -1.36 -7.55
CA GLU A 220 8.80 -1.19 -6.09
C GLU A 220 9.99 -2.02 -5.57
#